data_AF-A0A535DDI9-F1
#
_entry.id   AF-A0A535DDI9-F1
#
_cell.length_a   1.000
_cell.length_b   1.000
_cell.length_c   1.000
_cell.angle_alpha   90.00
_cell.angle_beta   90.00
_cell.angle_gamma   90.00
#
_symmetry.space_group_name_H-M   'P 1'
#
loop_
_entity.id
_entity.type
_entity.pdbx_description
1 polymer ?
#
loop_
_entity_poly.entity_id
_entity_poly.type
_entity_poly.pdbx_seq_one_letter_code
_entity_poly.pdbx_strand_id
1 'polypeptide(L)'
;MRELTGAQVADSLGGLVSEVDRAALTGEFAEALADSFRRSVSTGIAGWRDDDLAFGRPWGFEPKSLRVPVAIWHGAKDRMVPFQHGRWLAANVNGAEGRLLEDEGHLSLLNRGDRIIEDLVELGTALT
;
A
#
# COMPACT_ATOMS: atom_id res chain seq x y z
N MET A 1 19.34 9.11 1.32
CA MET A 1 18.82 7.83 0.78
C MET A 1 19.89 7.00 0.08
N ARG A 2 20.91 7.57 -0.59
CA ARG A 2 21.89 6.81 -1.42
C ARG A 2 22.54 5.59 -0.75
N GLU A 3 22.80 5.63 0.55
CA GLU A 3 23.45 4.54 1.31
C GLU A 3 22.48 3.75 2.20
N LEU A 4 21.16 3.93 2.04
CA LEU A 4 20.16 3.23 2.86
C LEU A 4 20.26 1.72 2.62
N THR A 5 20.42 0.92 3.67
CA THR A 5 20.39 -0.55 3.59
C THR A 5 19.06 -1.11 4.07
N GLY A 6 18.75 -2.38 3.79
CA GLY A 6 17.51 -3.03 4.25
C GLY A 6 17.35 -2.97 5.77
N ALA A 7 18.42 -3.25 6.51
CA ALA A 7 18.43 -3.18 7.97
C ALA A 7 18.11 -1.78 8.54
N GLN A 8 18.29 -0.71 7.74
CA GLN A 8 18.08 0.67 8.17
C GLN A 8 16.69 1.22 7.81
N VAL A 9 15.90 0.52 6.98
CA VAL A 9 14.64 1.07 6.44
C VAL A 9 13.64 1.38 7.55
N ALA A 10 13.41 0.41 8.45
CA ALA A 10 12.45 0.58 9.54
C ALA A 10 12.79 1.77 10.45
N ASP A 11 14.07 1.93 10.79
CA ASP A 11 14.53 3.02 11.63
C ASP A 11 14.50 4.37 10.90
N SER A 12 14.81 4.38 9.60
CA SER A 12 14.76 5.59 8.77
C SER A 12 13.33 6.13 8.59
N LEU A 13 12.34 5.26 8.56
CA LEU A 13 10.91 5.62 8.50
C LEU A 13 10.32 5.95 9.89
N GLY A 14 11.04 5.64 10.97
CA GLY A 14 10.70 6.04 12.33
C GLY A 14 9.31 5.59 12.79
N GLY A 15 8.49 6.55 13.24
CA GLY A 15 7.16 6.30 13.80
C GLY A 15 6.11 5.87 12.77
N LEU A 16 6.39 6.01 11.47
CA LEU A 16 5.50 5.58 10.39
C LEU A 16 5.42 4.06 10.25
N VAL A 17 6.36 3.33 10.85
CA VAL A 17 6.42 1.87 10.81
C VAL A 17 5.82 1.33 12.09
N SER A 18 4.72 0.59 11.97
CA SER A 18 4.11 -0.12 13.10
C SER A 18 4.97 -1.30 13.55
N GLU A 19 4.64 -1.91 14.69
CA GLU A 19 5.39 -3.10 15.16
C GLU A 19 5.27 -4.28 14.19
N VAL A 20 4.08 -4.49 13.61
CA VAL A 20 3.89 -5.55 12.61
C VAL A 20 4.64 -5.24 11.32
N ASP A 21 4.75 -3.98 10.92
CA ASP A 21 5.57 -3.58 9.78
C ASP A 21 7.07 -3.84 10.04
N ARG A 22 7.55 -3.56 11.26
CA ARG A 22 8.94 -3.85 11.65
C ARG A 22 9.23 -5.35 11.60
N ALA A 23 8.33 -6.16 12.12
CA ALA A 23 8.46 -7.63 12.09
C ALA A 23 8.44 -8.17 10.65
N ALA A 24 7.64 -7.57 9.76
CA ALA A 24 7.55 -7.96 8.36
C ALA A 24 8.75 -7.50 7.51
N LEU A 25 9.33 -6.35 7.85
CA LEU A 25 10.41 -5.70 7.09
C LEU A 25 11.78 -6.31 7.39
N THR A 26 11.98 -7.54 6.93
CA THR A 26 13.23 -8.29 7.13
C THR A 26 13.70 -8.94 5.81
N GLY A 27 14.95 -9.44 5.79
CA GLY A 27 15.48 -10.23 4.68
C GLY A 27 15.42 -9.53 3.31
N GLU A 28 15.06 -10.29 2.29
CA GLU A 28 14.98 -9.80 0.90
C GLU A 28 13.97 -8.66 0.73
N PHE A 29 12.86 -8.67 1.47
CA PHE A 29 11.87 -7.61 1.39
C PHE A 29 12.44 -6.27 1.87
N ALA A 30 13.19 -6.28 2.98
CA ALA A 30 13.85 -5.07 3.48
C ALA A 30 14.89 -4.53 2.48
N GLU A 31 15.69 -5.40 1.87
CA GLU A 31 16.70 -5.00 0.88
C GLU A 31 16.05 -4.48 -0.41
N ALA A 32 14.98 -5.12 -0.89
CA ALA A 32 14.22 -4.66 -2.04
C ALA A 32 13.60 -3.27 -1.79
N LEU A 33 13.07 -3.03 -0.58
CA LEU A 33 12.50 -1.74 -0.22
C LEU A 33 13.57 -0.65 -0.11
N ALA A 34 14.72 -0.95 0.52
CA ALA A 34 15.85 -0.01 0.58
C ALA A 34 16.34 0.37 -0.82
N ASP A 35 16.40 -0.61 -1.71
CA ASP A 35 16.79 -0.42 -3.09
C ASP A 35 15.79 0.44 -3.88
N SER A 36 14.49 0.20 -3.71
CA SER A 36 13.44 1.05 -4.28
C SER A 36 13.56 2.50 -3.79
N PHE A 37 13.82 2.70 -2.50
CA PHE A 37 14.06 4.04 -1.93
C PHE A 37 15.30 4.73 -2.49
N ARG A 38 16.41 4.00 -2.73
CA ARG A 38 17.60 4.57 -3.38
C ARG A 38 17.30 5.03 -4.81
N ARG A 39 16.56 4.23 -5.57
CA ARG A 39 16.25 4.52 -6.99
C ARG A 39 15.21 5.61 -7.17
N SER A 40 14.13 5.59 -6.38
CA SER A 40 12.97 6.49 -6.53
C SER A 40 13.33 7.99 -6.49
N VAL A 41 14.34 8.37 -5.71
CA VAL A 41 14.80 9.77 -5.61
C VAL A 41 16.17 10.03 -6.25
N SER A 42 16.70 9.06 -7.00
CA SER A 42 18.06 9.13 -7.55
C SER A 42 18.26 10.26 -8.57
N THR A 43 17.19 10.64 -9.27
CA THR A 43 17.17 11.70 -10.30
C THR A 43 16.49 12.99 -9.81
N GLY A 44 16.19 13.10 -8.52
CA GLY A 44 15.50 14.23 -7.91
C GLY A 44 14.11 13.86 -7.38
N ILE A 45 13.33 14.87 -6.98
CA ILE A 45 12.02 14.68 -6.29
C ILE A 45 10.82 14.92 -7.20
N ALA A 46 11.01 15.12 -8.50
CA ALA A 46 9.91 15.50 -9.40
C ALA A 46 8.78 14.45 -9.40
N GLY A 47 9.12 13.16 -9.44
CA GLY A 47 8.14 12.07 -9.36
C GLY A 47 7.37 12.08 -8.05
N TRP A 48 8.06 12.17 -6.91
CA TRP A 48 7.42 12.29 -5.60
C TRP A 48 6.47 13.51 -5.55
N ARG A 49 6.94 14.69 -5.96
CA ARG A 49 6.08 15.88 -6.00
C ARG A 49 4.82 15.64 -6.84
N ASP A 50 4.94 14.96 -7.97
CA ASP A 50 3.82 14.68 -8.85
C ASP A 50 2.83 13.67 -8.21
N ASP A 51 3.33 12.68 -7.44
CA ASP A 51 2.50 11.78 -6.63
C ASP A 51 1.72 12.55 -5.54
N ASP A 52 2.37 13.45 -4.81
CA ASP A 52 1.74 14.29 -3.79
C ASP A 52 0.63 15.17 -4.38
N LEU A 53 0.86 15.71 -5.58
CA LEU A 53 -0.16 16.47 -6.32
C LEU A 53 -1.30 15.59 -6.80
N ALA A 54 -1.04 14.34 -7.16
CA ALA A 54 -2.07 13.40 -7.61
C ALA A 54 -3.01 12.99 -6.45
N PHE A 55 -2.51 12.84 -5.23
CA PHE A 55 -3.34 12.50 -4.07
C PHE A 55 -4.46 13.51 -3.79
N GLY A 56 -4.20 14.79 -4.01
CA GLY A 56 -5.13 15.89 -3.69
C GLY A 56 -6.01 16.35 -4.85
N ARG A 57 -5.85 15.78 -6.05
CA ARG A 57 -6.58 16.22 -7.26
C ARG A 57 -7.71 15.25 -7.61
N PRO A 58 -8.76 15.72 -8.30
CA PRO A 58 -9.76 14.81 -8.86
C PRO A 58 -9.12 13.80 -9.82
N TRP A 59 -9.44 12.51 -9.65
CA TRP A 59 -8.86 11.41 -10.44
C TRP A 59 -9.42 11.28 -11.87
N GLY A 60 -10.32 12.18 -12.27
CA GLY A 60 -11.03 12.10 -13.55
C GLY A 60 -12.22 11.13 -13.55
N PHE A 61 -12.46 10.44 -12.44
CA PHE A 61 -13.67 9.64 -12.18
C PHE A 61 -14.01 9.65 -10.69
N GLU A 62 -15.26 9.32 -10.36
CA GLU A 62 -15.67 9.12 -8.97
C GLU A 62 -15.51 7.64 -8.60
N PRO A 63 -14.93 7.27 -7.45
CA PRO A 63 -14.76 5.85 -7.08
C PRO A 63 -16.06 5.04 -7.13
N LYS A 64 -17.21 5.65 -6.79
CA LYS A 64 -18.54 5.03 -6.89
C LYS A 64 -19.00 4.73 -8.32
N SER A 65 -18.37 5.31 -9.35
CA SER A 65 -18.73 5.07 -10.75
C SER A 65 -18.14 3.78 -11.32
N LEU A 66 -17.26 3.10 -10.57
CA LEU A 66 -16.65 1.84 -11.00
C LEU A 66 -17.71 0.74 -11.18
N ARG A 67 -17.50 -0.09 -12.20
CA ARG A 67 -18.40 -1.20 -12.61
C ARG A 67 -17.68 -2.54 -12.73
N VAL A 68 -16.38 -2.55 -12.45
CA VAL A 68 -15.54 -3.74 -12.41
C VAL A 68 -15.41 -4.20 -10.96
N PRO A 69 -15.04 -5.46 -10.69
CA PRO A 69 -14.74 -5.89 -9.34
C PRO A 69 -13.57 -5.08 -8.76
N VAL A 70 -13.67 -4.77 -7.47
CA VAL A 70 -12.64 -4.01 -6.75
C VAL A 70 -12.38 -4.70 -5.41
N ALA A 71 -11.12 -5.00 -5.12
CA ALA A 71 -10.71 -5.41 -3.78
C ALA A 71 -10.05 -4.20 -3.06
N ILE A 72 -10.44 -3.94 -1.82
CA ILE A 72 -9.84 -2.90 -0.97
C ILE A 72 -9.08 -3.58 0.18
N TRP A 73 -7.76 -3.62 0.11
CA TRP A 73 -6.89 -4.17 1.14
C TRP A 73 -6.35 -3.05 2.04
N HIS A 74 -6.53 -3.17 3.35
CA HIS A 74 -5.98 -2.19 4.31
C HIS A 74 -5.73 -2.85 5.67
N GLY A 75 -4.52 -2.69 6.21
CA GLY A 75 -4.18 -3.06 7.58
C GLY A 75 -4.58 -2.01 8.64
N ALA A 76 -5.23 -2.42 9.72
CA ALA A 76 -5.68 -1.50 10.79
C ALA A 76 -4.53 -0.91 11.63
N LYS A 77 -3.31 -1.46 11.51
CA LYS A 77 -2.09 -0.93 12.15
C LYS A 77 -1.31 0.03 11.25
N ASP A 78 -1.80 0.33 10.05
CA ASP A 78 -1.18 1.30 9.13
C ASP A 78 -1.08 2.67 9.81
N ARG A 79 0.15 3.20 9.88
CA ARG A 79 0.45 4.52 10.45
C ARG A 79 0.75 5.58 9.38
N MET A 80 0.80 5.18 8.12
CA MET A 80 1.01 6.05 6.95
C MET A 80 -0.32 6.51 6.36
N VAL A 81 -1.32 5.63 6.32
CA VAL A 81 -2.68 5.93 5.82
C VAL A 81 -3.73 5.57 6.87
N PRO A 82 -4.60 6.50 7.28
CA PRO A 82 -5.66 6.21 8.24
C PRO A 82 -6.57 5.08 7.77
N PHE A 83 -6.82 4.10 8.64
CA PHE A 83 -7.69 2.94 8.35
C PHE A 83 -9.12 3.34 7.91
N GLN A 84 -9.56 4.53 8.31
CA GLN A 84 -10.84 5.11 7.89
C GLN A 84 -10.92 5.32 6.37
N HIS A 85 -9.79 5.54 5.68
CA HIS A 85 -9.77 5.67 4.23
C HIS A 85 -10.13 4.33 3.55
N GLY A 86 -9.55 3.21 3.99
CA GLY A 86 -9.91 1.88 3.49
C GLY A 86 -11.36 1.52 3.79
N ARG A 87 -11.84 1.82 5.02
CA ARG A 87 -13.26 1.64 5.38
C ARG A 87 -14.19 2.47 4.50
N TRP A 88 -13.83 3.71 4.22
CA TRP A 88 -14.63 4.58 3.36
C TRP A 88 -14.66 4.05 1.93
N LEU A 89 -13.52 3.66 1.36
CA LEU A 89 -13.44 3.09 0.01
C LEU A 89 -14.28 1.81 -0.12
N ALA A 90 -14.13 0.87 0.82
CA ALA A 90 -14.90 -0.38 0.82
C ALA A 90 -16.41 -0.14 0.91
N ALA A 91 -16.86 0.94 1.56
CA ALA A 91 -18.28 1.28 1.69
C ALA A 91 -18.84 2.11 0.53
N ASN A 92 -17.99 2.82 -0.22
CA ASN A 92 -18.43 3.82 -1.21
C ASN A 92 -18.07 3.45 -2.66
N VAL A 93 -17.15 2.52 -2.88
CA VAL A 93 -16.87 1.99 -4.21
C VAL A 93 -17.90 0.92 -4.54
N ASN A 94 -18.57 1.08 -5.68
CA ASN A 94 -19.61 0.18 -6.11
C ASN A 94 -19.04 -1.22 -6.39
N GLY A 95 -19.59 -2.24 -5.73
CA GLY A 95 -19.14 -3.64 -5.87
C GLY A 95 -17.78 -3.93 -5.24
N ALA A 96 -17.25 -3.05 -4.39
CA ALA A 96 -15.99 -3.30 -3.70
C ALA A 96 -16.14 -4.38 -2.62
N GLU A 97 -15.13 -5.24 -2.54
CA GLU A 97 -14.95 -6.18 -1.44
C GLU A 97 -13.78 -5.74 -0.55
N GLY A 98 -14.09 -5.49 0.73
CA GLY A 98 -13.07 -5.11 1.73
C GLY A 98 -12.31 -6.31 2.27
N ARG A 99 -10.98 -6.23 2.25
CA ARG A 99 -10.03 -7.11 2.93
C ARG A 99 -9.33 -6.26 4.01
N LEU A 100 -10.10 -5.92 5.03
CA LEU A 100 -9.68 -5.02 6.11
C LEU A 100 -9.12 -5.85 7.26
N LEU A 101 -7.80 -5.82 7.45
CA LEU A 101 -7.08 -6.76 8.30
C LEU A 101 -6.66 -6.10 9.62
N GLU A 102 -7.15 -6.58 10.75
CA GLU A 102 -6.91 -5.95 12.06
C GLU A 102 -5.44 -5.98 12.51
N ASP A 103 -4.71 -7.01 12.06
CA ASP A 103 -3.35 -7.31 12.51
C ASP A 103 -2.26 -6.86 11.53
N GLU A 104 -2.62 -6.26 10.40
CA GLU A 104 -1.65 -5.81 9.39
C GLU A 104 -1.38 -4.30 9.47
N GLY A 105 -0.17 -3.89 9.07
CA GLY A 105 0.25 -2.51 8.87
C GLY A 105 0.36 -2.13 7.39
N HIS A 106 1.13 -1.08 7.09
CA HIS A 106 1.31 -0.58 5.72
C HIS A 106 2.22 -1.49 4.89
N LEU A 107 3.33 -1.92 5.48
CA LEU A 107 4.38 -2.70 4.84
C LEU A 107 4.16 -4.19 5.01
N SER A 108 3.61 -4.63 6.16
CA SER A 108 3.34 -6.06 6.36
C SER A 108 2.30 -6.61 5.38
N LEU A 109 1.37 -5.75 4.92
CA LEU A 109 0.42 -6.08 3.86
C LEU A 109 1.11 -6.43 2.53
N LEU A 110 2.29 -5.87 2.24
CA LEU A 110 3.02 -6.17 1.00
C LEU A 110 3.57 -7.61 0.99
N ASN A 111 3.82 -8.21 2.16
CA ASN A 111 4.18 -9.63 2.27
C ASN A 111 3.01 -10.56 1.94
N ARG A 112 1.78 -10.02 1.75
CA ARG A 112 0.61 -10.76 1.28
C ARG A 112 0.48 -10.75 -0.24
N GLY A 113 1.51 -10.34 -0.99
CA GLY A 113 1.48 -10.20 -2.45
C GLY A 113 0.83 -11.39 -3.17
N ASP A 114 1.29 -12.62 -2.89
CA ASP A 114 0.72 -13.82 -3.52
C ASP A 114 -0.77 -13.97 -3.24
N ARG A 115 -1.20 -13.76 -1.99
CA ARG A 115 -2.62 -13.84 -1.61
C ARG A 115 -3.44 -12.72 -2.24
N ILE A 116 -2.89 -11.52 -2.36
CA ILE A 116 -3.56 -10.38 -3.03
C ILE A 116 -3.77 -10.71 -4.51
N ILE A 117 -2.74 -11.25 -5.19
CA ILE A 117 -2.87 -11.64 -6.60
C ILE A 117 -3.88 -12.77 -6.76
N GLU A 118 -3.85 -13.79 -5.90
CA GLU A 118 -4.84 -14.86 -5.89
C GLU A 118 -6.27 -14.33 -5.71
N ASP A 119 -6.49 -13.42 -4.75
CA ASP A 119 -7.79 -12.77 -4.50
C ASP A 119 -8.29 -12.02 -5.74
N LEU A 120 -7.40 -11.31 -6.43
CA LEU A 120 -7.74 -10.58 -7.65
C LEU A 120 -8.09 -11.52 -8.81
N VAL A 121 -7.45 -12.69 -8.91
CA VAL A 121 -7.80 -13.73 -9.90
C VAL A 121 -9.16 -14.36 -9.59
N GLU A 122 -9.43 -14.72 -8.33
CA GLU A 122 -10.72 -15.22 -7.86
C GLU A 122 -11.84 -14.21 -8.15
N LEU A 123 -11.62 -12.95 -7.78
CA LEU A 123 -12.57 -11.87 -7.96
C LEU A 123 -12.86 -11.59 -9.45
N GLY A 124 -11.82 -11.66 -10.30
CA GLY A 124 -11.97 -11.47 -11.74
C GLY A 124 -12.70 -12.62 -12.45
N THR A 125 -12.60 -13.84 -11.93
CA THR A 125 -13.22 -15.05 -12.52
C THR A 125 -14.65 -15.29 -12.05
N ALA A 126 -15.05 -14.73 -10.89
CA ALA A 126 -16.43 -14.81 -10.40
C ALA A 126 -17.46 -14.06 -11.27
N LEU A 127 -17.00 -13.24 -12.24
CA LEU A 127 -17.85 -12.49 -13.17
C LEU A 127 -18.07 -13.16 -14.53
N THR A 128 -17.45 -14.32 -14.78
CA THR A 128 -17.65 -15.13 -15.99
C THR A 128 -18.61 -16.29 -15.74
#